data_AF-B5XAS8-F1
#
_entry.id   AF-B5XAS8-F1
#
_cell.length_a   1.000
_cell.length_b   1.000
_cell.length_c   1.000
_cell.angle_alpha   90.00
_cell.angle_beta   90.00
_cell.angle_gamma   90.00
#
_symmetry.space_group_name_H-M   'P 1'
#
loop_
_entity.id
_entity.type
_entity.pdbx_description
1 polymer ?
#
loop_
_entity_poly.entity_id
_entity_poly.type
_entity_poly.pdbx_seq_one_letter_code
_entity_poly.pdbx_strand_id
1 'polypeptide(L)'
;MDKELVTMRNQIMLFVLFLLMTSKVTTADFVTTSTTDVPSTTPVTTSTTDVPSTTPVTTSTTDVPSTTPGPLYPFGAGDTVSSRSDDGSSPPIILEQPFVYFGKPYQQIYVNHNGHLTFNEAFASYKPYRFPAFSSRDLIAPFWTDLDNRWNGTISYQQYSSGSVLQQATQDINQYFPNLGFSVNWVFVATWDKVAYYNNFGTEITFQVVLIAGGQSSFILMNYGEIAPTTQDIQAGYDTVNSIHYFSIPGSFESNDTTFSNTSNVNVAGRWAFQTNATTSTTDVPSTTPAPASDEPFPVDDFCIDSIFCKGQGLTGSVYMLSTFSILVFLTILNN
;
A
#
# COMPACT_ATOMS: atom_id res chain seq x y z
N MET A 1 -52.55 -4.95 -4.07
CA MET A 1 -51.34 -4.08 -3.99
C MET A 1 -51.33 -3.15 -2.78
N ASP A 2 -52.35 -3.15 -1.90
CA ASP A 2 -52.44 -2.17 -0.79
C ASP A 2 -52.08 -2.69 0.62
N LYS A 3 -51.92 -3.99 0.85
CA LYS A 3 -51.56 -4.51 2.20
C LYS A 3 -50.05 -4.47 2.49
N GLU A 4 -49.22 -4.59 1.46
CA GLU A 4 -47.76 -4.52 1.55
C GLU A 4 -47.28 -3.09 1.83
N LEU A 5 -47.91 -2.08 1.19
CA LEU A 5 -47.55 -0.68 1.33
C LEU A 5 -47.85 -0.12 2.73
N VAL A 6 -48.94 -0.57 3.37
CA VAL A 6 -49.31 -0.18 4.74
C VAL A 6 -48.38 -0.79 5.77
N THR A 7 -47.92 -2.02 5.54
CA THR A 7 -46.95 -2.72 6.40
C THR A 7 -45.58 -2.04 6.33
N MET A 8 -45.13 -1.65 5.13
CA MET A 8 -43.89 -0.90 4.95
C MET A 8 -43.95 0.49 5.60
N ARG A 9 -45.09 1.20 5.51
CA ARG A 9 -45.26 2.52 6.12
C ARG A 9 -45.20 2.47 7.65
N ASN A 10 -45.75 1.41 8.26
CA ASN A 10 -45.70 1.22 9.70
C ASN A 10 -44.30 0.84 10.22
N GLN A 11 -43.52 0.07 9.46
CA GLN A 11 -42.14 -0.25 9.86
C GLN A 11 -41.20 0.95 9.75
N ILE A 12 -41.36 1.79 8.73
CA ILE A 12 -40.57 3.03 8.60
C ILE A 12 -40.89 4.01 9.74
N MET A 13 -42.17 4.13 10.14
CA MET A 13 -42.53 4.99 11.29
C MET A 13 -41.95 4.51 12.62
N LEU A 14 -41.89 3.18 12.84
CA LEU A 14 -41.29 2.62 14.06
C LEU A 14 -39.77 2.87 14.11
N PHE A 15 -39.09 2.81 12.97
CA PHE A 15 -37.65 3.05 12.87
C PHE A 15 -37.29 4.52 13.14
N VAL A 16 -38.09 5.46 12.61
CA VAL A 16 -37.92 6.90 12.88
C VAL A 16 -38.20 7.25 14.34
N LEU A 17 -39.19 6.60 14.98
CA LEU A 17 -39.47 6.79 16.41
C LEU A 17 -38.34 6.25 17.30
N PHE A 18 -37.67 5.16 16.88
CA PHE A 18 -36.53 4.60 17.58
C PHE A 18 -35.29 5.50 17.49
N LEU A 19 -35.04 6.13 16.33
CA LEU A 19 -33.97 7.13 16.19
C LEU A 19 -34.23 8.43 16.98
N LEU A 20 -35.49 8.83 17.18
CA LEU A 20 -35.85 10.01 17.98
C LEU A 20 -35.74 9.77 19.51
N MET A 21 -35.72 8.51 19.96
CA MET A 21 -35.65 8.16 21.39
C MET A 21 -34.21 8.05 21.93
N THR A 22 -33.19 7.99 21.08
CA THR A 22 -31.78 7.82 21.49
C THR A 22 -30.98 9.13 21.56
N SER A 23 -31.60 10.27 21.28
CA SER A 23 -30.95 11.58 21.38
C SER A 23 -31.19 12.23 22.74
N LYS A 24 -30.54 11.74 23.80
CA LYS A 24 -30.40 12.51 25.06
C LYS A 24 -28.99 13.08 25.15
N VAL A 25 -28.89 14.32 24.74
CA VAL A 25 -27.81 15.25 25.06
C VAL A 25 -27.77 15.43 26.58
N THR A 26 -26.65 15.09 27.21
CA THR A 26 -26.34 15.48 28.59
C THR A 26 -25.58 16.80 28.57
N THR A 27 -26.30 17.88 28.85
CA THR A 27 -25.75 19.14 29.32
C THR A 27 -25.48 19.03 30.83
N ALA A 28 -24.24 19.24 31.25
CA ALA A 28 -23.90 19.43 32.66
C ALA A 28 -23.51 20.90 32.84
N ASP A 29 -24.28 21.62 33.64
CA ASP A 29 -23.99 22.99 34.03
C ASP A 29 -24.21 23.16 35.55
N PHE A 30 -23.24 23.88 36.14
CA PHE A 30 -23.22 24.58 37.42
C PHE A 30 -23.24 23.81 38.76
N VAL A 31 -22.14 23.95 39.52
CA VAL A 31 -22.17 24.60 40.85
C VAL A 31 -20.92 25.47 41.04
N THR A 32 -21.15 26.77 41.21
CA THR A 32 -20.25 27.77 41.76
C THR A 32 -20.33 27.75 43.29
N THR A 33 -19.17 27.75 43.96
CA THR A 33 -19.06 28.24 45.35
C THR A 33 -17.80 29.08 45.48
N SER A 34 -18.02 30.37 45.74
CA SER A 34 -17.05 31.35 46.19
C SER A 34 -16.91 31.30 47.70
N THR A 35 -15.68 31.30 48.21
CA THR A 35 -15.34 32.01 49.46
C THR A 35 -13.89 32.47 49.43
N THR A 36 -13.75 33.74 49.74
CA THR A 36 -12.57 34.56 50.02
C THR A 36 -11.70 33.99 51.15
N ASP A 37 -10.38 34.07 51.02
CA ASP A 37 -9.54 34.80 51.98
C ASP A 37 -8.10 34.99 51.47
N VAL A 38 -7.64 36.23 51.61
CA VAL A 38 -6.25 36.70 51.45
C VAL A 38 -5.81 37.14 52.85
N PRO A 39 -4.56 36.85 53.26
CA PRO A 39 -3.68 38.01 53.44
C PRO A 39 -2.29 37.84 52.84
N SER A 40 -1.83 39.00 52.39
CA SER A 40 -0.49 39.42 51.98
C SER A 40 0.61 39.13 53.00
N THR A 41 1.80 38.74 52.52
CA THR A 41 3.09 39.37 52.89
C THR A 41 4.14 39.17 51.77
N THR A 42 4.74 40.26 51.32
CA THR A 42 5.86 40.34 50.35
C THR A 42 7.21 40.51 51.08
N PRO A 43 8.37 40.67 50.40
CA PRO A 43 9.36 39.65 50.04
C PRO A 43 10.65 39.71 50.89
N VAL A 44 11.50 38.68 50.80
CA VAL A 44 12.91 38.79 51.18
C VAL A 44 13.80 38.31 50.03
N THR A 45 14.55 39.26 49.49
CA THR A 45 15.66 39.09 48.57
C THR A 45 16.87 38.58 49.32
N THR A 46 17.53 37.53 48.85
CA THR A 46 18.96 37.34 49.12
C THR A 46 19.65 36.76 47.90
N SER A 47 20.53 37.58 47.34
CA SER A 47 21.48 37.27 46.29
C SER A 47 22.73 36.64 46.88
N THR A 48 23.14 35.48 46.37
CA THR A 48 24.52 35.00 46.44
C THR A 48 24.88 34.29 45.15
N THR A 49 25.78 34.93 44.41
CA THR A 49 26.68 34.41 43.39
C THR A 49 27.30 33.06 43.76
N ASP A 50 27.26 32.09 42.85
CA ASP A 50 28.39 31.18 42.61
C ASP A 50 28.35 30.68 41.16
N VAL A 51 29.47 30.90 40.46
CA VAL A 51 29.74 30.46 39.10
C VAL A 51 30.55 29.16 39.19
N PRO A 52 30.12 28.08 38.51
CA PRO A 52 31.05 27.12 37.98
C PRO A 52 31.01 27.16 36.44
N SER A 53 32.16 27.49 35.87
CA SER A 53 32.48 27.31 34.47
C SER A 53 32.50 25.83 34.13
N THR A 54 31.51 25.35 33.38
CA THR A 54 31.59 24.07 32.66
C THR A 54 31.17 24.30 31.22
N THR A 55 32.14 24.17 30.32
CA THR A 55 32.02 24.09 28.87
C THR A 55 30.86 23.16 28.48
N PRO A 56 29.94 23.55 27.58
CA PRO A 56 28.99 22.58 27.05
C PRO A 56 29.76 21.66 26.11
N VAL A 57 29.95 20.41 26.53
CA VAL A 57 30.28 19.32 25.62
C VAL A 57 29.04 19.14 24.76
N THR A 58 29.10 19.61 23.52
CA THR A 58 28.13 19.29 22.49
C THR A 58 28.23 17.79 22.23
N THR A 59 27.48 16.98 22.97
CA THR A 59 27.13 15.64 22.55
C THR A 59 26.25 15.79 21.32
N SER A 60 26.90 15.80 20.16
CA SER A 60 26.29 15.44 18.90
C SER A 60 25.72 14.03 19.05
N THR A 61 24.45 13.93 19.44
CA THR A 61 23.63 12.76 19.14
C THR A 61 23.54 12.70 17.63
N THR A 62 24.47 11.96 17.04
CA THR A 62 24.23 11.32 15.75
C THR A 62 22.98 10.47 15.94
N ASP A 63 21.85 10.99 15.48
CA ASP A 63 20.70 10.16 15.09
C ASP A 63 21.27 9.12 14.13
N VAL A 64 21.49 7.92 14.65
CA VAL A 64 21.73 6.75 13.81
C VAL A 64 20.38 6.49 13.17
N PRO A 65 20.22 6.65 11.84
CA PRO A 65 18.98 6.25 11.21
C PRO A 65 18.81 4.77 11.53
N SER A 66 17.69 4.41 12.15
CA SER A 66 17.26 3.02 12.21
C SER A 66 17.26 2.50 10.79
N THR A 67 18.29 1.75 10.39
CA THR A 67 18.38 1.11 9.08
C THR A 67 17.43 -0.07 9.12
N THR A 68 16.14 0.22 9.02
CA THR A 68 15.12 -0.78 8.75
C THR A 68 15.50 -1.42 7.41
N PRO A 69 15.69 -2.74 7.35
CA PRO A 69 16.02 -3.44 6.10
C PRO A 69 14.93 -3.15 5.06
N GLY A 70 15.32 -2.89 3.81
CA GLY A 70 14.41 -2.66 2.68
C GLY A 70 14.49 -1.26 2.05
N PRO A 71 13.98 -1.09 0.81
CA PRO A 71 14.02 0.19 0.08
C PRO A 71 12.86 1.10 0.52
N LEU A 72 12.75 1.39 1.81
CA LEU A 72 11.66 2.16 2.39
C LEU A 72 11.86 3.67 2.19
N TYR A 73 10.77 4.37 1.92
CA TYR A 73 10.70 5.83 1.99
C TYR A 73 10.64 6.27 3.46
N PRO A 74 11.04 7.50 3.82
CA PRO A 74 10.93 7.98 5.20
C PRO A 74 9.51 7.85 5.76
N PHE A 75 9.39 7.37 7.00
CA PHE A 75 8.13 7.21 7.73
C PHE A 75 8.37 7.39 9.24
N GLY A 76 7.29 7.54 9.99
CA GLY A 76 7.32 7.71 11.45
C GLY A 76 7.13 9.17 11.86
N ALA A 77 8.22 9.89 12.15
CA ALA A 77 8.12 11.23 12.72
C ALA A 77 7.38 12.21 11.79
N GLY A 78 6.23 12.70 12.25
CA GLY A 78 5.36 13.62 11.50
C GLY A 78 4.25 12.95 10.70
N ASP A 79 4.22 11.61 10.62
CA ASP A 79 3.14 10.89 9.96
C ASP A 79 1.84 10.98 10.77
N THR A 80 0.72 10.88 10.07
CA THR A 80 -0.57 10.61 10.70
C THR A 80 -0.68 9.12 11.00
N VAL A 81 -0.94 8.77 12.27
CA VAL A 81 -1.08 7.39 12.72
C VAL A 81 -2.56 6.98 12.71
N SER A 82 -2.87 5.85 12.06
CA SER A 82 -4.21 5.26 12.07
C SER A 82 -4.54 4.68 13.44
N SER A 83 -5.83 4.44 13.71
CA SER A 83 -6.24 3.83 14.98
C SER A 83 -5.63 2.44 15.17
N ARG A 84 -5.53 2.02 16.42
CA ARG A 84 -5.21 0.63 16.76
C ARG A 84 -6.49 -0.18 16.87
N SER A 85 -6.75 -1.03 15.89
CA SER A 85 -7.96 -1.84 15.81
C SER A 85 -7.80 -3.01 14.85
N ASP A 86 -8.42 -4.12 15.21
CA ASP A 86 -8.61 -5.27 14.31
C ASP A 86 -9.46 -4.87 13.10
N ASP A 87 -9.10 -5.32 11.90
CA ASP A 87 -9.87 -5.08 10.68
C ASP A 87 -10.25 -3.62 10.40
N GLY A 88 -9.46 -2.68 10.95
CA GLY A 88 -9.75 -1.26 10.88
C GLY A 88 -9.36 -0.60 9.56
N SER A 89 -9.54 0.70 9.52
CA SER A 89 -9.10 1.55 8.43
C SER A 89 -8.89 2.97 8.93
N SER A 90 -8.11 3.75 8.19
CA SER A 90 -8.07 5.20 8.40
C SER A 90 -9.45 5.83 8.14
N PRO A 91 -9.72 7.03 8.67
CA PRO A 91 -10.71 7.93 8.08
C PRO A 91 -10.41 8.20 6.59
N PRO A 92 -11.35 8.78 5.81
CA PRO A 92 -11.04 9.20 4.44
C PRO A 92 -9.88 10.21 4.46
N ILE A 93 -8.81 9.89 3.73
CA ILE A 93 -7.65 10.75 3.57
C ILE A 93 -7.87 11.56 2.29
N ILE A 94 -8.05 12.87 2.44
CA ILE A 94 -8.17 13.78 1.29
C ILE A 94 -6.78 14.02 0.70
N LEU A 95 -6.64 13.75 -0.59
CA LEU A 95 -5.37 13.92 -1.29
C LEU A 95 -5.17 15.40 -1.63
N GLU A 96 -3.96 15.92 -1.37
CA GLU A 96 -3.57 17.29 -1.74
C GLU A 96 -3.55 17.49 -3.27
N GLN A 97 -3.37 16.39 -4.02
CA GLN A 97 -3.46 16.32 -5.47
C GLN A 97 -4.23 15.07 -5.88
N PRO A 98 -5.07 15.11 -6.93
CA PRO A 98 -5.72 13.90 -7.42
C PRO A 98 -4.71 12.85 -7.89
N PHE A 99 -4.86 11.61 -7.43
CA PHE A 99 -4.09 10.48 -7.95
C PHE A 99 -4.86 9.81 -9.08
N VAL A 100 -4.24 9.66 -10.26
CA VAL A 100 -4.88 9.03 -11.42
C VAL A 100 -4.57 7.55 -11.41
N TYR A 101 -5.56 6.72 -11.07
CA TYR A 101 -5.43 5.27 -11.09
C TYR A 101 -6.10 4.72 -12.37
N PHE A 102 -5.26 4.33 -13.34
CA PHE A 102 -5.68 3.81 -14.66
C PHE A 102 -6.71 4.70 -15.37
N GLY A 103 -6.41 6.00 -15.43
CA GLY A 103 -7.26 7.00 -16.08
C GLY A 103 -8.44 7.51 -15.24
N LYS A 104 -8.66 6.95 -14.06
CA LYS A 104 -9.67 7.46 -13.11
C LYS A 104 -9.01 8.33 -12.02
N PRO A 105 -9.33 9.63 -11.95
CA PRO A 105 -8.81 10.49 -10.89
C PRO A 105 -9.53 10.20 -9.57
N TYR A 106 -8.75 10.07 -8.50
CA TYR A 106 -9.22 9.92 -7.13
C TYR A 106 -8.72 11.08 -6.27
N GLN A 107 -9.60 11.62 -5.43
CA GLN A 107 -9.31 12.73 -4.52
C GLN A 107 -9.19 12.28 -3.07
N GLN A 108 -9.41 10.99 -2.81
CA GLN A 108 -9.34 10.41 -1.49
C GLN A 108 -8.91 8.95 -1.56
N ILE A 109 -8.36 8.48 -0.45
CA ILE A 109 -8.01 7.08 -0.21
C ILE A 109 -8.30 6.69 1.23
N TYR A 110 -8.29 5.39 1.48
CA TYR A 110 -8.33 4.77 2.80
C TYR A 110 -7.15 3.82 2.92
N VAL A 111 -6.44 3.90 4.04
CA VAL A 111 -5.39 2.96 4.42
C VAL A 111 -6.02 1.90 5.31
N ASN A 112 -6.30 0.72 4.76
CA ASN A 112 -6.96 -0.36 5.50
C ASN A 112 -5.94 -1.17 6.29
N HIS A 113 -6.30 -1.62 7.49
CA HIS A 113 -5.32 -2.21 8.40
C HIS A 113 -4.76 -3.54 7.90
N ASN A 114 -5.52 -4.25 7.08
CA ASN A 114 -5.16 -5.51 6.46
C ASN A 114 -4.23 -5.38 5.23
N GLY A 115 -3.59 -4.22 5.01
CA GLY A 115 -2.47 -4.11 4.07
C GLY A 115 -2.86 -3.76 2.63
N HIS A 116 -3.99 -3.05 2.47
CA HIS A 116 -4.48 -2.56 1.17
C HIS A 116 -5.07 -1.16 1.24
N LEU A 117 -5.03 -0.47 0.11
CA LEU A 117 -5.68 0.81 -0.12
C LEU A 117 -6.97 0.62 -0.91
N THR A 118 -7.95 1.45 -0.58
CA THR A 118 -9.19 1.62 -1.34
C THR A 118 -9.47 3.11 -1.53
N PHE A 119 -10.26 3.44 -2.55
CA PHE A 119 -10.50 4.84 -2.90
C PHE A 119 -11.86 5.37 -2.43
N ASN A 120 -12.91 4.57 -2.57
CA ASN A 120 -14.28 5.06 -2.37
C ASN A 120 -14.77 4.92 -0.91
N GLU A 121 -14.36 3.87 -0.22
CA GLU A 121 -14.78 3.54 1.14
C GLU A 121 -13.73 2.67 1.84
N ALA A 122 -13.75 2.69 3.18
CA ALA A 122 -12.99 1.76 4.00
C ALA A 122 -13.40 0.31 3.70
N PHE A 123 -12.44 -0.61 3.76
CA PHE A 123 -12.68 -2.03 3.48
C PHE A 123 -11.92 -2.91 4.46
N ALA A 124 -12.67 -3.45 5.43
CA ALA A 124 -12.19 -4.22 6.57
C ALA A 124 -11.80 -5.69 6.25
N SER A 125 -11.88 -6.13 4.99
CA SER A 125 -11.66 -7.54 4.67
C SER A 125 -10.23 -7.97 4.99
N TYR A 126 -10.07 -8.99 5.83
CA TYR A 126 -8.79 -9.63 6.15
C TYR A 126 -8.45 -10.81 5.25
N LYS A 127 -9.46 -11.38 4.57
CA LYS A 127 -9.26 -12.49 3.62
C LYS A 127 -8.97 -11.95 2.23
N PRO A 128 -7.76 -12.15 1.69
CA PRO A 128 -7.47 -11.76 0.32
C PRO A 128 -8.21 -12.64 -0.69
N TYR A 129 -8.46 -12.07 -1.86
CA TYR A 129 -8.80 -12.81 -3.08
C TYR A 129 -7.67 -12.70 -4.09
N ARG A 130 -7.59 -13.67 -5.01
CA ARG A 130 -6.58 -13.68 -6.08
C ARG A 130 -6.91 -12.63 -7.14
N PHE A 131 -5.90 -11.90 -7.62
CA PHE A 131 -6.04 -11.08 -8.84
C PHE A 131 -5.79 -11.94 -10.08
N PRO A 132 -6.56 -11.76 -11.17
CA PRO A 132 -7.68 -10.82 -11.31
C PRO A 132 -8.92 -11.29 -10.53
N ALA A 133 -9.55 -10.37 -9.81
CA ALA A 133 -10.68 -10.65 -8.94
C ALA A 133 -12.04 -10.41 -9.60
N PHE A 134 -12.07 -9.67 -10.71
CA PHE A 134 -13.29 -9.24 -11.39
C PHE A 134 -14.28 -8.55 -10.44
N SER A 135 -13.75 -7.79 -9.48
CA SER A 135 -14.55 -7.13 -8.44
C SER A 135 -15.10 -5.78 -8.92
N SER A 136 -16.03 -5.20 -8.17
CA SER A 136 -16.55 -3.84 -8.41
C SER A 136 -15.70 -2.73 -7.77
N ARG A 137 -14.46 -3.03 -7.34
CA ARG A 137 -13.62 -2.14 -6.54
C ARG A 137 -12.22 -1.98 -7.15
N ASP A 138 -11.76 -0.73 -7.20
CA ASP A 138 -10.34 -0.41 -7.41
C ASP A 138 -9.57 -0.57 -6.09
N LEU A 139 -8.47 -1.32 -6.14
CA LEU A 139 -7.73 -1.75 -4.95
C LEU A 139 -6.23 -1.84 -5.24
N ILE A 140 -5.42 -1.34 -4.31
CA ILE A 140 -3.96 -1.49 -4.33
C ILE A 140 -3.58 -2.26 -3.06
N ALA A 141 -3.01 -3.44 -3.19
CA ALA A 141 -2.64 -4.31 -2.08
C ALA A 141 -1.14 -4.51 -2.08
N PRO A 142 -0.32 -3.66 -1.42
CA PRO A 142 1.11 -3.99 -1.26
C PRO A 142 1.28 -5.33 -0.52
N PHE A 143 0.43 -5.65 0.46
CA PHE A 143 0.51 -6.90 1.22
C PHE A 143 -0.82 -7.19 1.93
N TRP A 144 -1.82 -7.70 1.19
CA TRP A 144 -3.14 -7.95 1.75
C TRP A 144 -3.26 -9.31 2.43
N THR A 145 -3.47 -9.31 3.74
CA THR A 145 -3.66 -10.50 4.59
C THR A 145 -4.28 -10.11 5.94
N ASP A 146 -4.41 -11.04 6.89
CA ASP A 146 -5.05 -10.81 8.19
C ASP A 146 -4.05 -10.24 9.20
N LEU A 147 -4.09 -8.90 9.36
CA LEU A 147 -3.14 -8.11 10.14
C LEU A 147 -3.80 -7.47 11.36
N ASP A 148 -3.06 -7.40 12.46
CA ASP A 148 -3.55 -6.84 13.71
C ASP A 148 -2.55 -5.89 14.36
N ASN A 149 -2.90 -4.60 14.39
CA ASN A 149 -2.10 -3.54 14.99
C ASN A 149 -2.53 -3.15 16.43
N ARG A 150 -3.43 -3.90 17.07
CA ARG A 150 -3.91 -3.59 18.44
C ARG A 150 -2.77 -3.59 19.45
N TRP A 151 -1.87 -4.57 19.33
CA TRP A 151 -0.80 -4.82 20.31
C TRP A 151 0.57 -4.37 19.79
N ASN A 152 0.94 -4.77 18.57
CA ASN A 152 2.23 -4.45 17.97
C ASN A 152 2.09 -3.67 16.65
N GLY A 153 3.13 -2.91 16.32
CA GLY A 153 3.23 -2.18 15.06
C GLY A 153 2.41 -0.90 15.01
N THR A 154 2.64 -0.16 13.94
CA THR A 154 2.00 1.11 13.65
C THR A 154 1.63 1.17 12.18
N ILE A 155 0.45 1.68 11.90
CA ILE A 155 0.01 1.97 10.53
C ILE A 155 -0.04 3.48 10.42
N SER A 156 0.79 4.05 9.56
CA SER A 156 0.95 5.50 9.42
C SER A 156 0.97 5.91 7.96
N TYR A 157 0.66 7.17 7.70
CA TYR A 157 0.72 7.74 6.37
C TYR A 157 1.07 9.22 6.37
N GLN A 158 1.66 9.67 5.27
CA GLN A 158 2.00 11.07 5.07
C GLN A 158 1.95 11.48 3.59
N GLN A 159 1.61 12.75 3.37
CA GLN A 159 1.68 13.40 2.06
C GLN A 159 2.86 14.37 1.99
N TYR A 160 3.47 14.45 0.81
CA TYR A 160 4.59 15.34 0.53
C TYR A 160 4.31 16.05 -0.79
N SER A 161 4.49 17.37 -0.78
CA SER A 161 4.43 18.25 -1.96
C SER A 161 5.72 19.05 -2.18
N SER A 162 6.73 18.84 -1.32
CA SER A 162 8.08 19.41 -1.43
C SER A 162 9.10 18.61 -0.61
N GLY A 163 10.38 18.96 -0.71
CA GLY A 163 11.45 18.38 0.11
C GLY A 163 12.16 17.18 -0.51
N SER A 164 12.96 16.49 0.29
CA SER A 164 13.82 15.38 -0.13
C SER A 164 13.05 14.17 -0.64
N VAL A 165 11.83 13.92 -0.13
CA VAL A 165 10.98 12.80 -0.55
C VAL A 165 10.59 12.92 -2.04
N LEU A 166 10.27 14.12 -2.52
CA LEU A 166 9.98 14.35 -3.95
C LEU A 166 11.22 14.18 -4.81
N GLN A 167 12.40 14.60 -4.30
CA GLN A 167 13.66 14.44 -5.02
C GLN A 167 14.01 12.96 -5.18
N GLN A 168 13.87 12.17 -4.11
CA GLN A 168 14.05 10.72 -4.14
C GLN A 168 13.06 10.06 -5.12
N ALA A 169 11.77 10.38 -5.02
CA ALA A 169 10.75 9.87 -5.94
C ALA A 169 11.03 10.22 -7.41
N THR A 170 11.51 11.45 -7.65
CA THR A 170 11.89 11.88 -8.99
C THR A 170 13.08 11.09 -9.53
N GLN A 171 14.09 10.82 -8.70
CA GLN A 171 15.25 10.01 -9.08
C GLN A 171 14.85 8.57 -9.36
N ASP A 172 14.08 7.96 -8.45
CA ASP A 172 13.60 6.57 -8.56
C ASP A 172 12.80 6.38 -9.86
N ILE A 173 11.79 7.22 -10.13
CA ILE A 173 10.96 7.08 -11.33
C ILE A 173 11.77 7.30 -12.60
N ASN A 174 12.65 8.30 -12.65
CA ASN A 174 13.48 8.51 -13.84
C ASN A 174 14.52 7.40 -14.06
N GLN A 175 14.93 6.69 -13.00
CA GLN A 175 15.78 5.51 -13.11
C GLN A 175 15.00 4.31 -13.67
N TYR A 176 13.77 4.07 -13.20
CA TYR A 176 12.99 2.88 -13.57
C TYR A 176 12.26 3.03 -14.92
N PHE A 177 11.87 4.27 -15.24
CA PHE A 177 11.15 4.62 -16.47
C PHE A 177 11.96 5.68 -17.23
N PRO A 178 13.12 5.30 -17.80
CA PRO A 178 13.96 6.23 -18.54
C PRO A 178 13.16 6.78 -19.73
N ASN A 179 13.43 8.03 -20.10
CA ASN A 179 12.79 8.81 -21.18
C ASN A 179 11.53 9.61 -20.82
N LEU A 180 11.04 9.57 -19.58
CA LEU A 180 9.91 10.43 -19.19
C LEU A 180 10.30 11.90 -18.97
N GLY A 181 11.52 12.17 -18.48
CA GLY A 181 11.91 13.52 -18.02
C GLY A 181 10.99 14.01 -16.90
N PHE A 182 10.54 13.09 -16.05
CA PHE A 182 9.44 13.27 -15.11
C PHE A 182 9.89 14.07 -13.90
N SER A 183 9.05 14.99 -13.44
CA SER A 183 9.21 15.66 -12.15
C SER A 183 8.01 15.35 -11.28
N VAL A 184 8.28 14.81 -10.10
CA VAL A 184 7.26 14.53 -9.09
C VAL A 184 6.78 15.84 -8.50
N ASN A 185 5.46 15.99 -8.33
CA ASN A 185 4.85 17.12 -7.63
C ASN A 185 4.14 16.70 -6.34
N TRP A 186 3.86 15.41 -6.18
CA TRP A 186 3.17 14.89 -5.01
C TRP A 186 3.53 13.43 -4.74
N VAL A 187 3.72 13.09 -3.47
CA VAL A 187 3.98 11.74 -2.98
C VAL A 187 3.08 11.47 -1.79
N PHE A 188 2.45 10.31 -1.75
CA PHE A 188 1.82 9.75 -0.56
C PHE A 188 2.52 8.46 -0.17
N VAL A 189 2.89 8.34 1.10
CA VAL A 189 3.49 7.13 1.68
C VAL A 189 2.53 6.60 2.72
N ALA A 190 2.14 5.32 2.62
CA ALA A 190 1.52 4.58 3.70
C ALA A 190 2.41 3.41 4.11
N THR A 191 2.61 3.26 5.41
CA THR A 191 3.50 2.27 6.02
C THR A 191 2.72 1.43 7.03
N TRP A 192 2.87 0.12 6.92
CA TRP A 192 2.56 -0.82 7.99
C TRP A 192 3.91 -1.20 8.58
N ASP A 193 4.27 -0.62 9.72
CA ASP A 193 5.57 -0.83 10.37
C ASP A 193 5.43 -1.78 11.55
N LYS A 194 6.15 -2.90 11.50
CA LYS A 194 6.18 -3.95 12.54
C LYS A 194 4.79 -4.42 12.96
N VAL A 195 3.84 -4.41 12.03
CA VAL A 195 2.48 -4.92 12.29
C VAL A 195 2.57 -6.44 12.45
N ALA A 196 1.74 -7.02 13.31
CA ALA A 196 1.70 -8.46 13.49
C ALA A 196 0.59 -9.08 12.63
N TYR A 197 0.74 -10.36 12.31
CA TYR A 197 -0.38 -11.17 11.83
C TYR A 197 -1.42 -11.36 12.94
N TYR A 198 -2.71 -11.40 12.57
CA TYR A 198 -3.78 -11.74 13.51
C TYR A 198 -3.49 -13.07 14.22
N ASN A 199 -3.71 -13.07 15.54
CA ASN A 199 -3.46 -14.20 16.43
C ASN A 199 -1.98 -14.69 16.45
N ASN A 200 -1.03 -13.87 16.00
CA ASN A 200 0.40 -14.14 16.08
C ASN A 200 1.20 -12.86 16.40
N PHE A 201 0.93 -12.28 17.58
CA PHE A 201 1.41 -10.97 18.02
C PHE A 201 2.95 -10.83 18.17
N GLY A 202 3.70 -11.93 18.06
CA GLY A 202 5.16 -11.92 18.10
C GLY A 202 5.82 -11.68 16.74
N THR A 203 5.03 -11.57 15.67
CA THR A 203 5.52 -11.29 14.32
C THR A 203 5.65 -9.79 14.09
N GLU A 204 6.63 -9.42 13.27
CA GLU A 204 6.84 -8.06 12.80
C GLU A 204 6.96 -8.11 11.29
N ILE A 205 6.04 -7.44 10.60
CA ILE A 205 6.14 -7.19 9.17
C ILE A 205 6.18 -5.68 8.90
N THR A 206 7.08 -5.27 8.01
CA THR A 206 7.18 -3.89 7.55
C THR A 206 7.07 -3.81 6.03
N PHE A 207 6.11 -3.05 5.53
CA PHE A 207 5.95 -2.78 4.10
C PHE A 207 5.30 -1.41 3.87
N GLN A 208 5.44 -0.91 2.65
CA GLN A 208 4.92 0.37 2.21
C GLN A 208 4.24 0.31 0.85
N VAL A 209 3.31 1.23 0.66
CA VAL A 209 2.88 1.68 -0.66
C VAL A 209 3.19 3.17 -0.80
N VAL A 210 3.77 3.54 -1.94
CA VAL A 210 4.10 4.92 -2.29
C VAL A 210 3.34 5.27 -3.57
N LEU A 211 2.42 6.22 -3.47
CA LEU A 211 1.74 6.79 -4.63
C LEU A 211 2.47 8.05 -5.06
N ILE A 212 2.84 8.13 -6.33
CA ILE A 212 3.64 9.22 -6.87
C ILE A 212 2.86 9.84 -8.03
N ALA A 213 2.69 11.16 -8.01
CA ALA A 213 2.06 11.91 -9.09
C ALA A 213 2.97 13.02 -9.62
N GLY A 214 2.79 13.35 -10.90
CA GLY A 214 3.48 14.44 -11.58
C GLY A 214 2.88 14.70 -12.97
N GLY A 215 2.42 15.93 -13.24
CA GLY A 215 1.76 16.22 -14.51
C GLY A 215 0.56 15.28 -14.77
N GLN A 216 0.66 14.44 -15.80
CA GLN A 216 -0.37 13.44 -16.16
C GLN A 216 0.00 11.99 -15.79
N SER A 217 1.16 11.78 -15.16
CA SER A 217 1.65 10.46 -14.83
C SER A 217 1.41 10.13 -13.35
N SER A 218 1.16 8.85 -13.10
CA SER A 218 0.93 8.31 -11.76
C SER A 218 1.64 6.98 -11.64
N PHE A 219 2.29 6.76 -10.50
CA PHE A 219 3.06 5.55 -10.23
C PHE A 219 2.72 4.99 -8.86
N ILE A 220 2.83 3.67 -8.74
CA ILE A 220 2.74 2.95 -7.49
C ILE A 220 4.08 2.28 -7.25
N LEU A 221 4.70 2.54 -6.11
CA LEU A 221 5.77 1.71 -5.58
C LEU A 221 5.23 0.87 -4.42
N MET A 222 5.62 -0.39 -4.37
CA MET A 222 5.41 -1.27 -3.22
C MET A 222 6.80 -1.64 -2.70
N ASN A 223 7.09 -1.30 -1.44
CA ASN A 223 8.38 -1.55 -0.81
C ASN A 223 8.22 -2.52 0.35
N TYR A 224 9.11 -3.50 0.44
CA TYR A 224 9.11 -4.52 1.47
C TYR A 224 10.35 -4.39 2.33
N GLY A 225 10.15 -4.30 3.64
CA GLY A 225 11.21 -4.41 4.62
C GLY A 225 11.32 -5.84 5.14
N GLU A 226 11.45 -5.99 6.45
CA GLU A 226 11.39 -7.31 7.09
C GLU A 226 9.97 -7.88 7.01
N ILE A 227 9.86 -9.13 6.53
CA ILE A 227 8.60 -9.87 6.44
C ILE A 227 8.77 -11.18 7.22
N ALA A 228 8.14 -11.26 8.40
CA ALA A 228 8.05 -12.49 9.16
C ALA A 228 7.34 -13.60 8.36
N PRO A 229 7.78 -14.87 8.45
CA PRO A 229 7.10 -15.99 7.78
C PRO A 229 5.67 -16.18 8.28
N THR A 230 4.77 -16.63 7.40
CA THR A 230 3.39 -16.98 7.77
C THR A 230 2.88 -18.21 7.00
N THR A 231 1.68 -18.63 7.34
CA THR A 231 0.89 -19.61 6.58
C THR A 231 -0.43 -19.00 6.09
N GLN A 232 -0.63 -17.70 6.33
CA GLN A 232 -1.79 -16.98 5.83
C GLN A 232 -1.64 -16.74 4.33
N ASP A 233 -2.76 -16.76 3.62
CA ASP A 233 -2.77 -16.30 2.23
C ASP A 233 -2.44 -14.81 2.17
N ILE A 234 -1.60 -14.42 1.21
CA ILE A 234 -1.22 -13.03 0.95
C ILE A 234 -1.49 -12.69 -0.51
N GLN A 235 -2.17 -11.57 -0.77
CA GLN A 235 -2.25 -10.97 -2.10
C GLN A 235 -1.43 -9.69 -2.15
N ALA A 236 -0.45 -9.65 -3.04
CA ALA A 236 0.34 -8.45 -3.33
C ALA A 236 0.16 -8.02 -4.79
N GLY A 237 0.01 -6.72 -5.04
CA GLY A 237 -0.24 -6.15 -6.37
C GLY A 237 -1.40 -5.17 -6.40
N TYR A 238 -2.09 -5.08 -7.53
CA TYR A 238 -3.21 -4.16 -7.70
C TYR A 238 -4.28 -4.75 -8.63
N ASP A 239 -5.51 -4.26 -8.48
CA ASP A 239 -6.63 -4.65 -9.33
C ASP A 239 -7.57 -3.44 -9.53
N THR A 240 -8.29 -3.44 -10.64
CA THR A 240 -9.28 -2.41 -10.97
C THR A 240 -10.67 -3.04 -11.05
N VAL A 241 -11.69 -2.19 -11.12
CA VAL A 241 -13.06 -2.63 -11.41
C VAL A 241 -13.08 -3.54 -12.64
N ASN A 242 -13.68 -4.72 -12.51
CA ASN A 242 -13.74 -5.79 -13.51
C ASN A 242 -12.37 -6.30 -13.99
N SER A 243 -11.29 -5.99 -13.26
CA SER A 243 -9.91 -6.36 -13.60
C SER A 243 -9.49 -5.94 -15.01
N ILE A 244 -9.93 -4.76 -15.45
CA ILE A 244 -9.48 -4.17 -16.73
C ILE A 244 -7.95 -4.02 -16.75
N HIS A 245 -7.41 -3.58 -15.62
CA HIS A 245 -5.98 -3.57 -15.29
C HIS A 245 -5.76 -4.27 -13.95
N TYR A 246 -4.82 -5.20 -13.92
CA TYR A 246 -4.42 -5.88 -12.68
C TYR A 246 -2.97 -6.35 -12.80
N PHE A 247 -2.35 -6.59 -11.65
CA PHE A 247 -1.09 -7.29 -11.54
C PHE A 247 -1.04 -8.02 -10.20
N SER A 248 -0.64 -9.29 -10.22
CA SER A 248 -0.36 -10.07 -9.01
C SER A 248 1.15 -10.28 -8.91
N ILE A 249 1.75 -9.80 -7.83
CA ILE A 249 3.19 -9.97 -7.58
C ILE A 249 3.48 -11.47 -7.38
N PRO A 250 4.50 -12.05 -8.07
CA PRO A 250 4.95 -13.41 -7.84
C PRO A 250 5.26 -13.66 -6.36
N GLY A 251 4.74 -14.76 -5.82
CA GLY A 251 4.73 -15.04 -4.37
C GLY A 251 3.37 -14.84 -3.71
N SER A 252 2.43 -14.13 -4.36
CA SER A 252 1.04 -14.03 -3.86
C SER A 252 0.38 -15.40 -3.79
N PHE A 253 -0.19 -15.74 -2.62
CA PHE A 253 -0.77 -17.04 -2.28
C PHE A 253 0.15 -18.25 -2.49
N GLU A 254 1.46 -18.02 -2.43
CA GLU A 254 2.46 -19.10 -2.31
C GLU A 254 2.82 -19.29 -0.84
N SER A 255 3.55 -20.36 -0.50
CA SER A 255 3.91 -20.67 0.89
C SER A 255 5.20 -20.01 1.38
N ASN A 256 5.84 -19.15 0.57
CA ASN A 256 7.14 -18.54 0.88
C ASN A 256 7.11 -17.00 0.80
N ASP A 257 6.54 -16.38 1.83
CA ASP A 257 6.27 -14.94 1.88
C ASP A 257 7.52 -14.08 2.07
N THR A 258 8.59 -14.65 2.60
CA THR A 258 9.86 -13.92 2.80
C THR A 258 10.54 -13.48 1.49
N THR A 259 10.03 -13.97 0.35
CA THR A 259 10.54 -13.61 -0.97
C THR A 259 10.19 -12.20 -1.39
N PHE A 260 9.14 -11.57 -0.84
CA PHE A 260 8.76 -10.20 -1.20
C PHE A 260 9.90 -9.20 -0.95
N SER A 261 10.65 -9.35 0.14
CA SER A 261 11.82 -8.51 0.47
C SER A 261 13.00 -8.64 -0.51
N ASN A 262 13.00 -9.67 -1.35
CA ASN A 262 14.10 -10.00 -2.26
C ASN A 262 13.73 -9.92 -3.74
N THR A 263 12.44 -9.88 -4.08
CA THR A 263 11.95 -9.81 -5.46
C THR A 263 11.71 -8.38 -5.90
N SER A 264 11.69 -8.14 -7.22
CA SER A 264 11.54 -6.81 -7.79
C SER A 264 11.34 -6.86 -9.31
N ASN A 265 10.70 -5.84 -9.89
CA ASN A 265 10.64 -5.58 -11.33
C ASN A 265 11.51 -4.40 -11.80
N VAL A 266 12.27 -3.77 -10.89
CA VAL A 266 13.12 -2.59 -11.17
C VAL A 266 14.57 -2.78 -10.73
N ASN A 267 14.98 -4.03 -10.52
CA ASN A 267 16.30 -4.40 -10.00
C ASN A 267 16.69 -3.72 -8.67
N VAL A 268 15.73 -3.48 -7.78
CA VAL A 268 15.94 -3.01 -6.40
C VAL A 268 15.25 -4.00 -5.47
N ALA A 269 16.01 -4.83 -4.75
CA ALA A 269 15.46 -5.87 -3.89
C ALA A 269 14.36 -5.32 -2.97
N GLY A 270 13.20 -5.98 -2.96
CA GLY A 270 12.06 -5.56 -2.15
C GLY A 270 11.27 -4.39 -2.72
N ARG A 271 11.48 -3.99 -3.99
CA ARG A 271 10.72 -2.90 -4.63
C ARG A 271 10.04 -3.34 -5.91
N TRP A 272 8.75 -3.04 -5.98
CA TRP A 272 7.96 -3.17 -7.19
C TRP A 272 7.44 -1.81 -7.61
N ALA A 273 7.59 -1.45 -8.89
CA ALA A 273 7.19 -0.16 -9.43
C ALA A 273 6.25 -0.34 -10.63
N PHE A 274 5.15 0.39 -10.64
CA PHE A 274 4.15 0.32 -11.70
C PHE A 274 3.76 1.71 -12.15
N GLN A 275 3.73 1.91 -13.46
CA GLN A 275 3.13 3.08 -14.07
C GLN A 275 1.62 2.85 -14.22
N THR A 276 0.81 3.82 -13.80
CA THR A 276 -0.66 3.68 -13.66
C THR A 276 -1.44 4.85 -14.26
N ASN A 277 -0.85 5.59 -15.20
CA ASN A 277 -1.54 6.65 -15.93
C ASN A 277 -2.62 6.12 -16.88
N ALA A 278 -3.34 7.05 -17.54
CA ALA A 278 -4.38 6.71 -18.51
C ALA A 278 -3.81 6.01 -19.78
N THR A 279 -4.27 4.78 -19.98
CA THR A 279 -4.47 4.01 -21.23
C THR A 279 -3.34 3.96 -22.29
N THR A 280 -2.56 2.88 -22.28
CA THR A 280 -2.50 1.88 -23.37
C THR A 280 -2.04 0.51 -22.85
N SER A 281 -2.55 -0.55 -23.47
CA SER A 281 -2.41 -2.00 -23.22
C SER A 281 -1.19 -2.55 -22.44
N THR A 282 -1.51 -3.21 -21.32
CA THR A 282 -1.06 -4.56 -20.86
C THR A 282 0.41 -5.02 -20.94
N THR A 283 1.42 -4.19 -21.22
CA THR A 283 2.83 -4.65 -21.18
C THR A 283 3.84 -3.67 -20.60
N ASP A 284 3.42 -2.66 -19.83
CA ASP A 284 4.36 -1.69 -19.24
C ASP A 284 4.97 -2.22 -17.92
N VAL A 285 5.64 -3.37 -18.01
CA VAL A 285 6.70 -3.74 -17.08
C VAL A 285 7.96 -3.03 -17.56
N PRO A 286 8.75 -2.37 -16.68
CA PRO A 286 10.03 -1.77 -17.05
C PRO A 286 10.86 -2.78 -17.84
N SER A 287 11.30 -2.43 -19.04
CA SER A 287 12.13 -3.30 -19.86
C SER A 287 13.57 -3.30 -19.32
N THR A 288 13.84 -4.11 -18.31
CA THR A 288 15.22 -4.43 -17.93
C THR A 288 15.65 -5.73 -18.60
N THR A 289 15.72 -5.72 -19.94
CA THR A 289 16.57 -6.68 -20.65
C THR A 289 17.91 -5.98 -20.87
N PRO A 290 19.01 -6.39 -20.22
CA PRO A 290 20.33 -5.95 -20.64
C PRO A 290 20.51 -6.37 -22.09
N ALA A 291 20.92 -5.44 -22.96
CA ALA A 291 21.48 -5.81 -24.26
C ALA A 291 22.57 -6.88 -23.99
N PRO A 292 22.59 -8.02 -24.71
CA PRO A 292 23.64 -8.99 -24.52
C PRO A 292 24.97 -8.28 -24.76
N ALA A 293 25.83 -8.32 -23.74
CA ALA A 293 27.19 -7.86 -23.85
C ALA A 293 27.83 -8.57 -25.05
N SER A 294 28.49 -7.76 -25.87
CA SER A 294 29.30 -8.09 -27.04
C SER A 294 29.97 -9.47 -26.99
N ASP A 295 29.80 -10.21 -28.08
CA ASP A 295 30.73 -11.16 -28.70
C ASP A 295 31.92 -11.64 -27.85
N GLU A 296 31.78 -12.80 -27.21
CA GLU A 296 32.87 -13.74 -26.95
C GLU A 296 32.32 -15.18 -27.09
N PRO A 297 33.01 -16.10 -27.77
CA PRO A 297 32.49 -17.42 -28.10
C PRO A 297 32.59 -18.35 -26.88
N PHE A 298 31.44 -18.85 -26.42
CA PHE A 298 31.41 -19.92 -25.42
C PHE A 298 32.05 -21.22 -25.98
N PRO A 299 32.91 -21.90 -25.21
CA PRO A 299 33.38 -23.23 -25.59
C PRO A 299 32.23 -24.23 -25.45
N VAL A 300 32.19 -25.13 -26.43
CA VAL A 300 31.27 -26.27 -26.50
C VAL A 300 31.71 -27.27 -25.41
N ASP A 301 30.94 -27.37 -24.32
CA ASP A 301 31.04 -28.51 -23.42
C ASP A 301 29.79 -29.38 -23.54
N ASP A 302 30.11 -30.62 -23.87
CA ASP A 302 29.28 -31.72 -24.32
C ASP A 302 28.70 -32.46 -23.11
N PHE A 303 27.40 -32.31 -22.85
CA PHE A 303 26.64 -33.27 -22.04
C PHE A 303 25.24 -33.45 -22.63
N CYS A 304 25.17 -34.27 -23.68
CA CYS A 304 23.94 -34.95 -24.07
C CYS A 304 23.65 -36.10 -23.08
N ILE A 305 22.55 -36.02 -22.35
CA ILE A 305 21.86 -37.21 -21.83
C ILE A 305 20.40 -37.15 -22.33
N ASP A 306 20.03 -38.22 -23.02
CA ASP A 306 18.69 -38.64 -23.45
C ASP A 306 17.97 -37.87 -24.58
N SER A 307 18.38 -38.26 -25.79
CA SER A 307 17.52 -38.70 -26.92
C SER A 307 16.19 -37.98 -27.15
N ILE A 308 16.15 -37.13 -28.19
CA ILE A 308 15.35 -37.29 -29.44
C ILE A 308 15.33 -35.94 -30.21
N PHE A 309 15.89 -35.94 -31.42
CA PHE A 309 15.92 -34.89 -32.47
C PHE A 309 16.76 -33.60 -32.26
N CYS A 310 18.07 -33.71 -32.52
CA CYS A 310 18.80 -32.65 -33.24
C CYS A 310 18.87 -33.01 -34.73
N LYS A 311 18.15 -32.29 -35.59
CA LYS A 311 18.55 -32.09 -37.00
C LYS A 311 17.88 -30.83 -37.54
N GLY A 312 18.69 -29.81 -37.81
CA GLY A 312 18.23 -28.59 -38.46
C GLY A 312 17.85 -28.84 -39.92
N GLN A 313 16.85 -28.10 -40.38
CA GLN A 313 16.79 -27.46 -41.71
C GLN A 313 15.85 -26.26 -41.58
N GLY A 314 16.30 -25.11 -42.08
CA GLY A 314 15.59 -23.84 -41.95
C GLY A 314 14.30 -23.78 -42.73
N LEU A 315 13.31 -23.08 -42.17
CA LEU A 315 12.23 -22.46 -42.91
C LEU A 315 11.89 -21.12 -42.23
N THR A 316 11.97 -20.07 -43.02
CA THR A 316 11.49 -18.72 -42.72
C THR A 316 9.96 -18.72 -42.72
N GLY A 317 9.34 -18.03 -41.75
CA GLY A 317 7.89 -17.84 -41.71
C GLY A 317 7.49 -16.80 -40.68
N SER A 318 7.12 -15.61 -41.14
CA SER A 318 6.45 -14.60 -40.32
C SER A 318 5.05 -15.08 -39.97
N VAL A 319 4.74 -15.17 -38.67
CA VAL A 319 3.38 -15.46 -38.20
C VAL A 319 2.71 -14.15 -37.79
N TYR A 320 1.75 -13.70 -38.61
CA TYR A 320 0.72 -12.77 -38.19
C TYR A 320 -0.41 -13.60 -37.57
N MET A 321 -0.71 -13.39 -36.28
CA MET A 321 -1.91 -13.96 -35.65
C MET A 321 -2.96 -12.86 -35.49
N LEU A 322 -3.93 -12.91 -36.40
CA LEU A 322 -5.23 -12.24 -36.28
C LEU A 322 -6.07 -12.94 -35.20
N SER A 323 -6.77 -12.11 -34.45
CA SER A 323 -7.74 -12.47 -33.41
C SER A 323 -8.81 -13.44 -33.90
N THR A 324 -9.09 -14.52 -33.15
CA THR A 324 -10.38 -15.21 -33.22
C THR A 324 -10.80 -15.80 -31.88
N PHE A 325 -12.12 -15.73 -31.70
CA PHE A 325 -12.95 -16.13 -30.58
C PHE A 325 -12.81 -17.61 -30.17
N SER A 326 -12.96 -17.86 -28.87
CA SER A 326 -13.04 -19.20 -28.27
C SER A 326 -14.27 -19.98 -28.73
N ILE A 327 -14.04 -21.21 -29.18
CA ILE A 327 -15.05 -22.24 -29.43
C ILE A 327 -15.38 -22.94 -28.11
N LEU A 328 -16.67 -22.98 -27.77
CA LEU A 328 -17.25 -23.75 -26.68
C LEU A 328 -17.43 -25.21 -27.13
N VAL A 329 -16.69 -26.15 -26.55
CA VAL A 329 -16.86 -27.59 -26.79
C VAL A 329 -17.82 -28.16 -25.74
N PHE A 330 -19.01 -28.57 -26.16
CA PHE A 330 -19.89 -29.45 -25.38
C PHE A 330 -19.57 -30.91 -25.75
N LEU A 331 -19.18 -31.71 -24.76
CA LEU A 331 -19.15 -33.17 -24.85
C LEU A 331 -20.61 -33.68 -24.86
N THR A 332 -21.00 -34.46 -25.87
CA THR A 332 -22.13 -35.39 -25.76
C THR A 332 -21.63 -36.77 -26.14
N ILE A 333 -21.69 -37.68 -25.16
CA ILE A 333 -21.40 -39.11 -25.30
C ILE A 333 -22.65 -39.78 -25.88
N LEU A 334 -22.52 -40.44 -27.03
CA LEU A 334 -23.38 -41.56 -27.41
C LEU A 334 -22.55 -42.55 -28.25
N ASN A 335 -22.34 -43.74 -27.70
CA ASN A 335 -21.99 -44.94 -28.47
C ASN A 335 -22.96 -46.06 -28.05
N ASN A 336 -23.73 -46.51 -29.04
CA ASN A 336 -24.67 -47.65 -29.13
C ASN A 336 -25.86 -47.71 -28.17
#